data_AF-A0A141RR62-F1
#
_entry.id   AF-A0A141RR62-F1
#
_cell.length_a   1.000
_cell.length_b   1.000
_cell.length_c   1.000
_cell.angle_alpha   90.00
_cell.angle_beta   90.00
_cell.angle_gamma   90.00
#
_symmetry.space_group_name_H-M   'P 1'
#
loop_
_entity.id
_entity.type
_entity.pdbx_description
1 polymer ?
#
loop_
_entity_poly.entity_id
_entity_poly.type
_entity_poly.pdbx_seq_one_letter_code
_entity_poly.pdbx_strand_id
1 'polypeptide(L)'
;IFVDVDWIAGVSVILWGLGASLGFPLTISAASDTGPDAPTRVSVVATTGYLAFLVGPPLLGFLGEHYGLRSAMLVVLGLVIIAALEARAVAKPEAEPTSMEKGYER
;
A
#
# COMPACT_ATOMS: atom_id res chain seq x y z
N ILE A 1 4.32 -26.13 -4.46
CA ILE A 1 3.76 -25.43 -5.66
C ILE A 1 2.88 -24.21 -5.28
N PHE A 2 3.27 -23.29 -4.40
CA PHE A 2 4.54 -22.58 -4.48
C PHE A 2 5.52 -22.96 -3.37
N VAL A 3 5.09 -23.26 -2.15
CA VAL A 3 5.89 -23.98 -1.15
C VAL A 3 4.96 -24.78 -0.22
N ASP A 4 5.21 -26.08 -0.07
CA ASP A 4 4.37 -27.01 0.73
C ASP A 4 4.96 -27.17 2.13
N VAL A 5 5.18 -26.04 2.79
CA VAL A 5 5.84 -25.94 4.09
C VAL A 5 5.02 -25.01 4.98
N ASP A 6 4.41 -25.58 6.02
CA ASP A 6 3.42 -24.89 6.85
C ASP A 6 3.98 -23.62 7.52
N TRP A 7 5.25 -23.62 7.92
CA TRP A 7 5.86 -22.44 8.54
C TRP A 7 6.03 -21.28 7.54
N ILE A 8 6.22 -21.56 6.25
CA ILE A 8 6.34 -20.54 5.19
C ILE A 8 4.98 -19.90 4.94
N ALA A 9 3.89 -20.69 4.99
CA ALA A 9 2.55 -20.14 4.96
C ALA A 9 2.31 -19.21 6.15
N GLY A 10 2.73 -19.61 7.35
CA GLY A 10 2.67 -18.78 8.56
C GLY A 10 3.40 -17.45 8.41
N VAL A 11 4.66 -17.47 7.96
CA VAL A 11 5.45 -16.24 7.71
C VAL A 11 4.82 -15.38 6.64
N SER A 12 4.30 -15.97 5.56
CA SER A 12 3.63 -15.24 4.49
C SER A 12 2.39 -14.50 4.99
N VAL A 13 1.56 -15.15 5.82
CA VAL A 13 0.37 -14.54 6.42
C VAL A 13 0.75 -13.43 7.41
N ILE A 14 1.82 -13.61 8.19
CA ILE A 14 2.32 -12.56 9.10
C ILE A 14 2.76 -11.33 8.30
N LEU A 15 3.58 -11.52 7.27
CA LEU A 15 4.05 -10.43 6.41
C LEU A 15 2.90 -9.74 5.69
N TRP A 16 1.91 -10.51 5.24
CA TRP A 16 0.70 -9.98 4.62
C TRP A 16 -0.11 -9.14 5.62
N GLY A 17 -0.31 -9.63 6.84
CA GLY A 17 -1.01 -8.92 7.91
C GLY A 17 -0.30 -7.62 8.30
N LEU A 18 1.01 -7.64 8.45
CA LEU A 18 1.82 -6.44 8.74
C LEU A 18 1.73 -5.41 7.60
N GLY A 19 1.82 -5.85 6.35
CA GLY A 19 1.66 -4.97 5.20
C GLY A 19 0.26 -4.34 5.15
N ALA A 20 -0.78 -5.12 5.38
CA ALA A 20 -2.16 -4.66 5.40
C ALA A 20 -2.43 -3.67 6.54
N SER A 21 -1.89 -3.91 7.75
CA SER A 21 -2.08 -3.03 8.90
C SER A 21 -1.36 -1.71 8.75
N LEU A 22 -0.21 -1.69 8.06
CA LEU A 22 0.53 -0.46 7.77
C LEU A 22 -0.07 0.31 6.59
N GLY A 23 -0.65 -0.38 5.60
CA GLY A 23 -1.20 0.23 4.40
C GLY A 23 -2.18 1.35 4.69
N PHE A 24 -3.19 1.10 5.52
CA PHE A 24 -4.24 2.06 5.88
C PHE A 24 -3.71 3.33 6.58
N PRO A 25 -3.00 3.26 7.72
CA PRO A 25 -2.47 4.46 8.39
C PRO A 25 -1.45 5.22 7.53
N LEU A 26 -0.64 4.53 6.73
CA LEU A 26 0.30 5.18 5.80
C LEU A 26 -0.42 5.91 4.66
N THR A 27 -1.50 5.33 4.11
CA THR A 27 -2.29 6.02 3.08
C THR A 27 -2.97 7.26 3.63
N ILE A 28 -3.49 7.22 4.86
CA ILE A 28 -4.09 8.40 5.48
C ILE A 28 -3.04 9.49 5.75
N SER A 29 -1.86 9.14 6.26
CA SER A 29 -0.77 10.11 6.47
C SER A 29 -0.31 10.73 5.15
N ALA A 30 -0.10 9.92 4.12
CA ALA A 30 0.24 10.44 2.79
C ALA A 30 -0.89 11.32 2.21
N ALA A 31 -2.15 10.95 2.46
CA ALA A 31 -3.33 11.71 2.07
C ALA A 31 -3.48 13.03 2.83
N SER A 32 -2.88 13.21 4.01
CA SER A 32 -2.90 14.47 4.75
C SER A 32 -1.73 15.39 4.40
N ASP A 33 -0.55 14.85 4.09
CA ASP A 33 0.70 15.63 4.04
C ASP A 33 0.93 16.42 2.72
N THR A 34 0.14 16.21 1.67
CA THR A 34 0.38 16.77 0.33
C THR A 34 -0.41 18.06 0.00
N GLY A 35 -0.27 19.10 0.83
CA GLY A 35 -0.75 20.46 0.50
C GLY A 35 -2.12 20.87 1.08
N PRO A 36 -2.70 22.01 0.64
CA PRO A 36 -3.97 22.51 1.18
C PRO A 36 -5.13 21.54 0.87
N ASP A 37 -6.16 21.54 1.72
CA ASP A 37 -7.38 20.71 1.64
C ASP A 37 -7.22 19.19 1.86
N ALA A 38 -6.55 18.82 2.96
CA ALA A 38 -6.46 17.43 3.45
C ALA A 38 -7.80 16.65 3.50
N PRO A 39 -8.96 17.22 3.92
CA PRO A 39 -10.21 16.46 4.00
C PRO A 39 -10.70 15.92 2.65
N THR A 40 -10.56 16.71 1.58
CA THR A 40 -10.98 16.33 0.23
C THR A 40 -10.15 15.16 -0.30
N ARG A 41 -8.83 15.17 -0.05
CA ARG A 41 -7.93 14.11 -0.50
C ARG A 41 -8.16 12.80 0.26
N VAL A 42 -8.37 12.87 1.57
CA VAL A 42 -8.73 11.70 2.38
C VAL A 42 -10.04 11.07 1.88
N SER A 43 -11.03 11.89 1.49
CA SER A 43 -12.29 11.41 0.91
C SER A 43 -12.07 10.64 -0.40
N VAL A 44 -11.24 11.17 -1.31
CA VAL A 44 -10.90 10.49 -2.58
C VAL A 44 -10.20 9.15 -2.31
N VAL A 45 -9.27 9.09 -1.36
CA VAL A 45 -8.59 7.85 -0.96
C VAL A 45 -9.59 6.85 -0.38
N ALA A 46 -10.51 7.29 0.49
CA ALA A 46 -11.54 6.43 1.07
C ALA A 46 -12.50 5.88 0.01
N THR A 47 -13.01 6.72 -0.90
CA THR A 47 -13.88 6.26 -2.00
C THR A 47 -13.17 5.29 -2.92
N THR A 48 -11.90 5.53 -3.24
CA THR A 48 -11.08 4.60 -4.04
C THR A 48 -10.90 3.27 -3.32
N GLY A 49 -10.63 3.29 -2.01
CA GLY A 49 -10.56 2.10 -1.17
C GLY A 49 -11.88 1.31 -1.19
N TYR A 50 -13.03 1.99 -1.06
CA TYR A 50 -14.34 1.35 -1.15
C TYR A 50 -14.60 0.71 -2.51
N LEU A 51 -14.27 1.40 -3.60
CA LEU A 51 -14.40 0.84 -4.95
C LEU A 51 -13.50 -0.39 -5.12
N ALA A 52 -12.25 -0.32 -4.64
CA ALA A 52 -11.33 -1.46 -4.68
C ALA A 52 -11.86 -2.65 -3.87
N PHE A 53 -12.44 -2.42 -2.69
CA PHE A 53 -13.08 -3.48 -1.88
C PHE A 53 -14.36 -4.01 -2.50
N LEU A 54 -15.10 -3.22 -3.27
CA LEU A 54 -16.32 -3.65 -3.93
C LEU A 54 -16.03 -4.48 -5.18
N VAL A 55 -15.02 -4.08 -5.97
CA VAL A 55 -14.66 -4.72 -7.24
C VAL A 55 -13.69 -5.89 -7.04
N GLY A 56 -12.79 -5.79 -6.05
CA GLY A 56 -11.73 -6.76 -5.79
C GLY A 56 -12.25 -8.19 -5.56
N PRO A 57 -13.10 -8.44 -4.55
CA PRO A 57 -13.58 -9.79 -4.24
C PRO A 57 -14.35 -10.46 -5.40
N PRO A 58 -15.30 -9.79 -6.10
CA PRO A 58 -15.95 -10.39 -7.27
C PRO A 58 -14.98 -10.72 -8.40
N LEU A 59 -14.03 -9.82 -8.70
CA LEU A 59 -13.06 -10.03 -9.76
C LEU A 59 -12.10 -11.18 -9.44
N LEU A 60 -11.64 -11.27 -8.18
CA LEU A 60 -10.81 -12.38 -7.71
C LEU A 60 -11.59 -13.69 -7.63
N GLY A 61 -12.87 -13.65 -7.27
CA GLY A 61 -13.77 -14.82 -7.27
C GLY A 61 -13.93 -15.39 -8.67
N PHE A 62 -14.28 -14.54 -9.64
CA PHE A 62 -14.37 -14.91 -11.05
C PHE A 62 -13.07 -15.50 -11.57
N LEU A 63 -11.94 -14.85 -11.30
CA LEU A 63 -10.64 -15.34 -11.73
C LEU A 63 -10.27 -16.66 -11.03
N GLY A 64 -10.68 -16.83 -9.78
CA GLY A 64 -10.52 -18.05 -9.00
C GLY A 64 -11.36 -19.22 -9.51
N GLU A 65 -12.56 -18.98 -10.02
CA GLU A 65 -13.41 -20.01 -10.63
C GLU A 65 -12.84 -20.50 -11.96
N HIS A 66 -12.28 -19.60 -12.78
CA HIS A 66 -11.76 -19.95 -14.11
C HIS A 66 -10.33 -20.49 -14.10
N TYR A 67 -9.44 -19.94 -13.26
CA TYR A 67 -8.00 -20.25 -13.26
C TYR A 67 -7.49 -20.83 -11.93
N GLY A 68 -8.38 -21.01 -10.95
CA GLY A 68 -8.05 -21.45 -9.60
C GLY A 68 -7.58 -20.30 -8.69
N LEU A 69 -7.87 -20.43 -7.39
CA LEU A 69 -7.55 -19.41 -6.37
C LEU A 69 -6.06 -19.02 -6.35
N ARG A 70 -5.17 -19.98 -6.59
CA ARG A 70 -3.72 -19.76 -6.61
C ARG A 70 -3.30 -18.79 -7.71
N SER A 71 -3.86 -18.92 -8.91
CA SER A 71 -3.56 -18.01 -10.02
C SER A 71 -4.14 -16.62 -9.75
N ALA A 72 -5.32 -16.55 -9.14
CA ALA A 72 -5.92 -15.27 -8.76
C ALA A 72 -5.05 -14.47 -7.77
N MET A 73 -4.36 -15.15 -6.86
CA MET A 73 -3.40 -14.51 -5.94
C MET A 73 -2.15 -13.94 -6.63
N LEU A 74 -1.75 -14.45 -7.79
CA LEU A 74 -0.65 -13.85 -8.57
C LEU A 74 -1.04 -12.49 -9.15
N VAL A 75 -2.31 -12.29 -9.50
CA VAL A 75 -2.81 -10.98 -9.94
C VAL A 75 -2.74 -9.98 -8.78
N VAL A 76 -3.14 -10.39 -7.57
CA VAL A 76 -2.99 -9.56 -6.36
C VAL A 76 -1.53 -9.20 -6.13
N LEU A 77 -0.62 -10.18 -6.22
CA LEU A 77 0.81 -9.94 -6.07
C LEU A 77 1.34 -8.93 -7.11
N GLY A 78 0.91 -9.06 -8.37
CA GLY A 78 1.27 -8.12 -9.44
C GLY A 78 0.80 -6.69 -9.14
N LEU A 79 -0.44 -6.52 -8.68
CA LEU A 79 -0.97 -5.22 -8.29
C LEU A 79 -0.20 -4.61 -7.10
N VAL A 80 0.16 -5.42 -6.10
CA VAL A 80 0.98 -4.97 -4.96
C VAL A 80 2.37 -4.54 -5.40
N ILE A 81 3.00 -5.26 -6.34
CA ILE A 81 4.31 -4.88 -6.90
C ILE A 81 4.20 -3.53 -7.62
N ILE A 82 3.19 -3.35 -8.47
CA ILE A 82 2.96 -2.07 -9.16
C ILE A 82 2.79 -0.94 -8.14
N ALA A 83 1.94 -1.12 -7.13
CA ALA A 83 1.73 -0.13 -6.08
C ALA A 83 3.02 0.19 -5.32
N ALA A 84 3.86 -0.81 -5.03
CA ALA A 84 5.15 -0.61 -4.37
C ALA A 84 6.14 0.17 -5.26
N LEU A 85 6.16 -0.08 -6.57
CA LEU A 85 7.00 0.65 -7.52
C LEU A 85 6.57 2.12 -7.63
N GLU A 86 5.27 2.39 -7.75
CA GLU A 86 4.71 3.74 -7.75
C GLU A 86 5.05 4.48 -6.45
N ALA A 87 4.90 3.81 -5.29
CA ALA A 87 5.26 4.40 -4.00
C ALA A 87 6.75 4.78 -3.91
N ARG A 88 7.64 3.98 -4.51
CA ARG A 88 9.08 4.31 -4.59
C ARG A 88 9.35 5.47 -5.53
N ALA A 89 8.63 5.56 -6.65
CA ALA A 89 8.78 6.65 -7.62
C ALA A 89 8.31 8.01 -7.06
N VAL A 90 7.32 8.00 -6.14
CA VAL A 90 6.73 9.21 -5.56
C VAL A 90 7.40 9.64 -4.24
N ALA A 91 8.20 8.78 -3.61
CA ALA A 91 8.92 9.12 -2.38
C ALA A 91 9.96 10.24 -2.63
N LYS A 92 9.65 11.46 -2.19
CA LYS A 92 10.56 12.61 -2.24
C LYS A 92 11.64 12.44 -1.14
N PRO A 93 12.94 12.65 -1.42
CA PRO A 93 13.98 12.64 -0.40
C PRO A 93 13.69 13.70 0.66
N GLU A 94 13.90 13.33 1.92
CA GLU A 94 13.69 14.14 3.12
C GLU A 94 14.22 15.56 2.94
N ALA A 95 13.39 16.54 3.35
CA ALA A 95 13.81 17.92 3.42
C ALA A 95 15.08 18.01 4.27
N GLU A 96 16.16 18.45 3.62
CA GLU A 96 17.45 18.76 4.21
C GLU A 96 17.24 19.57 5.51
N PRO A 97 17.74 19.11 6.67
CA PRO A 97 17.67 19.89 7.91
C PRO A 97 18.49 21.14 7.67
N THR A 98 17.80 22.24 7.36
CA THR A 98 18.43 23.52 7.05
C THR A 98 19.18 23.95 8.29
N SER A 99 20.50 23.82 8.18
CA SER A 99 21.58 24.41 8.96
C SER A 99 21.18 25.70 9.72
N MET A 100 20.52 25.57 10.87
CA MET A 100 20.39 26.64 11.86
C MET A 100 21.58 26.55 12.83
N GLU A 101 22.79 26.76 12.31
CA GLU A 101 24.03 26.87 13.12
C GLU A 101 24.75 28.22 12.97
N LYS A 102 24.36 29.15 12.08
CA LYS A 102 25.15 30.41 11.93
C LYS A 102 24.30 31.66 12.05
N GLY A 103 24.07 32.12 13.28
CA GLY A 103 23.40 33.41 13.48
C GLY A 103 23.24 33.96 14.90
N TYR A 104 23.71 33.28 15.96
CA TYR A 104 23.67 33.81 17.34
C TYR A 104 25.08 34.04 17.89
N GLU A 105 25.94 34.65 17.08
CA GLU A 105 27.19 35.23 17.53
C GLU A 105 27.34 36.60 16.85
N ARG A 106 26.65 37.64 17.35
CA ARG A 106 27.06 39.06 17.34
C ARG A 106 26.33 39.85 18.41
#